data_AF-K0XG84-F1
#
_entry.id   AF-K0XG84-F1
#
_cell.length_a   1.000
_cell.length_b   1.000
_cell.length_c   1.000
_cell.angle_alpha   90.00
_cell.angle_beta   90.00
_cell.angle_gamma   90.00
#
_symmetry.space_group_name_H-M   'P 1'
#
loop_
_entity.id
_entity.type
_entity.pdbx_description
1 polymer ?
#
loop_
_entity_poly.entity_id
_entity_poly.type
_entity_poly.pdbx_seq_one_letter_code
_entity_poly.pdbx_strand_id
1 'polypeptide(L)' 'MIPDFILEGDSVDIDPEVEKLWQLVLEYREKIGDELITEASTWSLKEWIEILEECLSSGKTYWEVTGETYRGHDKSVDY' A
#
# COMPACT_ATOMS: atom_id res chain seq x y z
N MET A 1 -0.44 -11.22 -36.05
CA MET A 1 0.01 -9.82 -36.26
C MET A 1 -0.46 -9.05 -35.04
N ILE A 2 0.45 -8.82 -34.09
CA ILE A 2 0.16 -8.09 -32.86
C ILE A 2 0.31 -6.60 -33.20
N PRO A 3 -0.63 -5.71 -32.85
CA PRO A 3 -0.54 -4.30 -33.20
C PRO A 3 0.71 -3.64 -32.57
N ASP A 4 1.43 -2.86 -33.38
CA ASP A 4 2.69 -2.15 -33.05
C ASP A 4 2.60 -1.19 -31.86
N PHE A 5 1.39 -0.87 -31.36
CA PHE A 5 1.19 0.01 -30.22
C PHE A 5 1.66 -0.57 -28.87
N ILE A 6 1.99 -1.87 -28.82
CA ILE A 6 2.52 -2.53 -27.60
C ILE A 6 4.07 -2.51 -27.58
N LEU A 7 4.71 -1.98 -28.62
CA LEU A 7 6.17 -1.95 -28.80
C LEU A 7 6.80 -0.56 -28.62
N GLU A 8 6.02 0.47 -28.30
CA GLU A 8 6.57 1.72 -27.78
C GLU A 8 6.65 1.61 -26.26
N GLY A 9 7.90 1.59 -25.77
CA GLY A 9 8.21 1.58 -24.36
C GLY A 9 7.59 2.78 -23.66
N ASP A 10 6.45 2.54 -23.01
CA ASP A 10 6.10 3.28 -21.82
C ASP A 10 7.13 2.87 -20.77
N SER A 11 8.31 3.51 -20.86
CA SER A 11 9.06 3.83 -19.67
C SER A 11 8.10 4.72 -18.90
N VAL A 12 7.15 4.10 -18.18
CA VAL A 12 6.33 4.79 -17.21
C VAL A 12 7.38 5.48 -16.36
N ASP A 13 7.45 6.79 -16.44
CA ASP A 13 8.19 7.61 -15.49
C ASP A 13 7.47 7.34 -14.16
N ILE A 14 7.81 6.22 -13.53
CA ILE A 14 7.27 5.85 -12.24
C ILE A 14 7.87 6.89 -11.33
N ASP A 15 6.99 7.77 -10.87
CA ASP A 15 7.35 8.82 -9.94
C ASP A 15 8.18 8.20 -8.80
N PRO A 16 9.37 8.71 -8.48
CA PRO A 16 10.26 8.07 -7.51
C PRO A 16 9.59 7.88 -6.14
N GLU A 17 8.59 8.70 -5.81
CA GLU A 17 7.77 8.55 -4.62
C GLU A 17 6.87 7.30 -4.68
N VAL A 18 6.33 6.97 -5.86
CA VAL A 18 5.55 5.75 -6.09
C VAL A 18 6.43 4.52 -5.97
N GLU A 19 7.63 4.54 -6.53
CA GLU A 19 8.58 3.43 -6.39
C GLU A 19 8.98 3.21 -4.92
N LYS A 20 9.26 4.30 -4.19
CA LYS A 20 9.55 4.24 -2.74
C LYS A 20 8.37 3.63 -1.96
N LEU A 21 7.14 4.04 -2.28
CA LEU A 21 5.95 3.49 -1.64
C LEU A 21 5.85 1.98 -1.87
N TRP A 22 6.02 1.52 -3.11
CA TRP A 22 5.98 0.10 -3.45
C TRP A 22 7.02 -0.72 -2.69
N GLN A 23 8.24 -0.22 -2.57
CA GLN A 23 9.29 -0.87 -1.78
C GLN A 23 8.91 -0.97 -0.29
N LEU A 24 8.36 0.11 0.30
CA LEU A 24 7.92 0.11 1.68
C LEU A 24 6.74 -0.85 1.93
N VAL A 25 5.79 -0.95 0.99
CA VAL A 25 4.67 -1.89 1.08
C VAL A 25 5.18 -3.34 1.04
N LEU A 26 6.14 -3.65 0.17
CA LEU A 26 6.75 -4.97 0.10
C LEU A 26 7.49 -5.31 1.40
N GLU A 27 8.29 -4.39 1.91
CA GLU A 27 9.02 -4.59 3.17
C GLU A 27 8.06 -4.74 4.36
N TYR A 28 6.99 -3.94 4.39
CA TYR A 28 5.95 -4.04 5.40
C TYR A 28 5.30 -5.42 5.36
N ARG A 29 4.94 -5.91 4.17
CA ARG A 29 4.35 -7.23 4.01
C ARG A 29 5.31 -8.34 4.45
N GLU A 30 6.60 -8.20 4.19
CA GLU A 30 7.60 -9.18 4.60
C GLU A 30 7.82 -9.20 6.12
N LYS A 31 7.92 -8.02 6.75
CA LYS A 31 8.22 -7.91 8.20
C LYS A 31 7.01 -8.10 9.09
N ILE A 32 5.86 -7.55 8.70
CA ILE A 32 4.65 -7.52 9.52
C ILE A 32 3.68 -8.64 9.11
N GLY A 33 3.68 -9.03 7.84
CA GLY A 33 2.83 -10.12 7.34
C GLY A 33 1.36 -9.75 7.18
N ASP A 34 1.01 -8.47 7.31
CA ASP A 34 -0.37 -7.96 7.17
C ASP A 34 -0.62 -7.43 5.76
N GLU A 35 -1.84 -7.62 5.25
CA GLU A 35 -2.26 -7.05 3.97
C GLU A 35 -2.69 -5.60 4.18
N LEU A 36 -1.86 -4.67 3.69
CA LEU A 36 -2.25 -3.27 3.59
C LEU A 36 -3.43 -3.12 2.64
N ILE A 37 -4.57 -2.73 3.18
CA ILE A 37 -5.71 -2.28 2.39
C ILE A 37 -5.36 -0.88 1.89
N THR A 38 -4.73 -0.81 0.72
CA THR A 38 -4.45 0.46 0.02
C THR A 38 -5.68 1.00 -0.71
N GLU A 39 -6.86 0.37 -0.54
CA GLU A 39 -8.09 0.75 -1.23
C GLU A 39 -8.53 2.17 -0.84
N ALA A 40 -8.20 3.11 -1.73
CA ALA A 40 -8.67 4.50 -1.75
C ALA A 40 -8.64 5.19 -0.39
N SER A 41 -7.56 5.02 0.36
CA SER A 41 -7.36 5.77 1.59
C SER A 41 -7.31 7.27 1.29
N THR A 42 -7.85 8.07 2.21
CA THR A 42 -7.84 9.55 2.12
C THR A 42 -6.43 10.17 2.18
N TRP A 43 -5.42 9.35 2.42
CA TRP A 43 -4.03 9.74 2.62
C TRP A 43 -3.31 10.01 1.30
N SER A 44 -2.51 11.07 1.28
CA SER A 44 -1.61 11.36 0.16
C SER A 44 -0.45 10.37 0.13
N LEU A 45 0.21 10.22 -1.02
CA LEU A 45 1.40 9.37 -1.22
C LEU A 45 2.47 9.58 -0.13
N LYS A 46 2.72 10.85 0.21
CA LYS A 46 3.67 11.21 1.27
C LYS A 46 3.23 10.71 2.66
N GLU A 47 1.96 10.86 3.00
CA GLU A 47 1.46 10.39 4.29
C GLU A 47 1.47 8.87 4.38
N TRP A 48 1.21 8.18 3.26
CA TRP A 48 1.41 6.75 3.17
C TRP A 48 2.85 6.32 3.46
N ILE A 49 3.83 7.02 2.88
CA ILE A 49 5.25 6.77 3.16
C ILE A 49 5.54 6.97 4.66
N GLU A 50 5.07 8.07 5.25
CA GLU A 50 5.27 8.34 6.69
C GLU A 50 4.64 7.26 7.58
N ILE A 51 3.42 6.83 7.28
CA ILE A 51 2.72 5.76 8.00
C ILE A 51 3.48 4.43 7.88
N LEU A 52 3.92 4.05 6.68
CA LEU A 52 4.65 2.80 6.46
C LEU A 52 6.02 2.81 7.13
N GLU A 53 6.74 3.93 7.07
CA GLU A 53 8.01 4.09 7.79
C GLU A 53 7.79 3.97 9.31
N GLU A 54 6.73 4.54 9.86
CA GLU A 54 6.39 4.39 11.28
C GLU A 54 6.00 2.95 11.64
N CYS A 55 5.24 2.27 10.79
CA CYS A 55 4.88 0.87 10.96
C CYS A 55 6.13 -0.02 11.01
N LEU A 56 7.04 0.16 10.04
CA LEU A 56 8.30 -0.58 9.94
C LEU A 56 9.24 -0.30 11.11
N SER A 57 9.30 0.96 11.55
CA SER A 57 10.13 1.39 12.69
C SER A 57 9.61 0.86 14.02
N SER A 58 8.28 0.89 14.21
CA SER A 58 7.63 0.45 15.45
C SER A 58 7.34 -1.05 15.48
N GLY A 59 7.41 -1.74 14.34
CA GLY A 59 6.96 -3.12 14.18
C GLY A 59 5.46 -3.28 14.40
N LYS A 60 4.68 -2.22 14.15
CA LYS A 60 3.24 -2.15 14.39
C LYS A 60 2.47 -2.20 13.09
N THR A 61 1.26 -2.76 13.12
CA THR A 61 0.40 -2.79 11.95
C THR A 61 -0.12 -1.38 11.59
N TYR A 62 -0.58 -1.21 10.35
CA TYR A 62 -1.16 0.05 9.87
C TYR A 62 -2.28 0.54 10.80
N TRP A 63 -3.12 -0.40 11.25
CA TRP A 63 -4.23 -0.16 12.16
C TRP A 63 -3.79 0.35 13.53
N GLU A 64 -2.67 -0.16 14.04
CA GLU A 64 -2.11 0.28 15.33
C GLU A 64 -1.47 1.67 15.26
N VAL A 65 -0.90 2.02 14.10
CA VAL A 65 -0.29 3.34 13.85
C VAL A 65 -1.35 4.41 13.60
N THR A 66 -2.26 4.15 12.67
CA THR A 66 -3.30 5.12 12.30
C THR A 66 -4.42 5.22 13.33
N GLY A 67 -4.53 4.23 14.23
CA GLY A 67 -5.64 4.11 15.16
C GLY A 67 -6.97 3.82 14.47
N GLU A 68 -6.96 3.56 13.15
CA GLU A 68 -8.13 3.06 12.47
C GLU A 68 -8.49 1.73 13.08
N THR A 69 -9.71 1.64 13.61
CA THR A 69 -10.20 0.37 14.12
C THR A 69 -10.25 -0.56 12.92
N TYR A 70 -9.55 -1.69 12.97
CA TYR A 70 -9.68 -2.76 11.98
C TYR A 70 -11.16 -3.02 11.80
N ARG A 71 -11.74 -2.46 10.75
CA ARG A 71 -13.10 -2.77 10.31
C ARG A 71 -12.95 -4.05 9.51
N GLY A 72 -12.33 -5.05 10.14
CA GLY A 72 -12.30 -6.42 9.68
C GLY A 72 -13.71 -6.69 9.26
N HIS A 73 -13.87 -6.97 7.97
CA HIS A 73 -15.11 -7.28 7.31
C HIS A 73 -15.99 -8.04 8.31
N ASP A 74 -16.84 -7.29 9.00
CA ASP A 74 -17.70 -7.84 10.03
C ASP A 74 -18.66 -8.65 9.19
N LYS A 75 -18.36 -9.94 9.08
CA LYS A 75 -19.31 -10.94 8.59
C LYS A 75 -20.40 -11.08 9.65
N SER A 76 -21.04 -9.99 10.07
CA SER A 76 -22.46 -10.04 10.36
C SER A 76 -23.17 -10.09 9.01
N VAL A 77 -23.00 -11.24 8.35
CA VAL A 77 -24.03 -11.78 7.50
C VAL A 77 -25.11 -12.23 8.49
N ASP A 78 -25.92 -11.29 8.94
CA ASP A 78 -27.16 -11.64 9.61
C ASP A 78 -28.12 -12.14 8.52
N TYR A 79 -28.63 -13.34 8.78
CA TYR A 79 -29.35 -14.25 7.89
C TYR A 79 -30.66 -13.68 7.34
#